data_AF-A0A815YBB7-F1
#
_entry.id   AF-A0A815YBB7-F1
#
_cell.length_a   1.000
_cell.length_b   1.000
_cell.length_c   1.000
_cell.angle_alpha   90.00
_cell.angle_beta   90.00
_cell.angle_gamma   90.00
#
_symmetry.space_group_name_H-M   'P 1'
#
loop_
_entity.id
_entity.type
_entity.pdbx_description
1 polymer ?
#
loop_
_entity_poly.entity_id
_entity_poly.type
_entity_poly.pdbx_seq_one_letter_code
_entity_poly.pdbx_strand_id
1 'polypeptide(L)'
;MYWNDDLAEIALRYARGCIFDHDKSIQRNLPKIPLSTGQNLAMGYENWTQAIQGWIEEKEHYFYGYPSAGIVTHYTQMIWHSTALVGCAATICPPYGPYTIPWPFYICNYITGQLNSDFHRPYDQGSHGQSLHDCQGKVCLYNGTLDLNTCECKCSIYASGSQCERLNCSILPPCPYYSSSSCIAVNVPLECPRLCGLCDRYEVLKNVYGENNLAPNMLTVK
;
A
#
# COMPACT_ATOMS: atom_id res chain seq x y z
N MET A 1 -9.93 1.80 -7.57
CA MET A 1 -8.94 0.76 -7.21
C MET A 1 -8.65 -0.09 -8.44
N TYR A 2 -7.38 -0.42 -8.70
CA TYR A 2 -6.90 -1.10 -9.91
C TYR A 2 -6.05 -2.31 -9.56
N TRP A 3 -6.09 -3.34 -10.40
CA TRP A 3 -5.27 -4.53 -10.21
C TRP A 3 -3.79 -4.25 -10.45
N ASN A 4 -2.92 -4.89 -9.67
CA ASN A 4 -1.48 -4.83 -9.82
C ASN A 4 -0.85 -6.23 -9.69
N ASP A 5 -0.19 -6.69 -10.75
CA ASP A 5 0.41 -8.03 -10.80
C ASP A 5 1.59 -8.21 -9.83
N ASP A 6 2.42 -7.18 -9.65
CA ASP A 6 3.55 -7.23 -8.71
C ASP A 6 3.03 -7.43 -7.26
N LEU A 7 1.92 -6.77 -6.87
CA LEU A 7 1.27 -6.97 -5.57
C LEU A 7 0.69 -8.38 -5.43
N ALA A 8 0.06 -8.90 -6.48
CA ALA A 8 -0.52 -10.23 -6.49
C ALA A 8 0.57 -11.32 -6.38
N GLU A 9 1.73 -11.11 -7.02
CA GLU A 9 2.86 -12.03 -6.90
C GLU A 9 3.42 -12.05 -5.46
N ILE A 10 3.58 -10.89 -4.85
CA ILE A 10 3.98 -10.77 -3.44
C ILE A 10 2.97 -11.49 -2.53
N ALA A 11 1.68 -11.25 -2.74
CA ALA A 11 0.60 -11.92 -2.00
C ALA A 11 0.69 -13.44 -2.14
N LEU A 12 0.92 -13.95 -3.37
CA LEU A 12 1.06 -15.38 -3.64
C LEU A 12 2.28 -16.00 -2.96
N ARG A 13 3.43 -15.29 -2.97
CA ARG A 13 4.65 -15.74 -2.29
C ARG A 13 4.39 -15.93 -0.79
N TYR A 14 3.67 -15.01 -0.17
CA TYR A 14 3.32 -15.14 1.24
C TYR A 14 2.27 -16.22 1.50
N ALA A 15 1.20 -16.27 0.68
CA ALA A 15 0.12 -17.26 0.81
C ALA A 15 0.68 -18.70 0.86
N ARG A 16 1.66 -19.02 0.01
CA ARG A 16 2.31 -20.34 -0.05
C ARG A 16 3.02 -20.76 1.24
N GLY A 17 3.33 -19.82 2.13
CA GLY A 17 3.86 -20.12 3.46
C GLY A 17 2.83 -20.75 4.39
N CYS A 18 1.53 -20.62 4.10
CA CYS A 18 0.43 -21.17 4.89
C CYS A 18 0.45 -20.75 6.36
N ILE A 19 0.84 -19.50 6.62
CA ILE A 19 0.81 -18.85 7.92
C ILE A 19 -0.38 -17.89 7.93
N PHE A 20 -1.41 -18.19 8.72
CA PHE A 20 -2.56 -17.30 8.91
C PHE A 20 -2.23 -16.21 9.92
N ASP A 21 -1.31 -15.33 9.55
CA ASP A 21 -0.91 -14.13 10.27
C ASP A 21 -0.44 -13.09 9.25
N HIS A 22 -0.40 -11.81 9.61
CA HIS A 22 0.14 -10.78 8.73
C HIS A 22 1.67 -10.89 8.63
N ASP A 23 2.20 -10.78 7.42
CA ASP A 23 3.64 -10.62 7.24
C ASP A 23 4.13 -9.29 7.82
N LYS A 24 5.45 -9.09 7.90
CA LYS A 24 5.98 -7.77 8.22
C LYS A 24 5.72 -6.85 7.03
N SER A 25 5.35 -5.60 7.29
CA SER A 25 5.03 -4.63 6.24
C SER A 25 6.12 -4.51 5.16
N ILE A 26 7.40 -4.59 5.53
CA ILE A 26 8.51 -4.56 4.57
C ILE A 26 8.51 -5.74 3.58
N GLN A 27 7.97 -6.89 3.96
CA GLN A 27 7.92 -8.08 3.12
C GLN A 27 6.85 -7.98 2.03
N ARG A 28 5.81 -7.17 2.26
CA ARG A 28 4.72 -6.95 1.31
C ARG A 28 4.84 -5.66 0.47
N ASN A 29 5.82 -4.81 0.76
CA ASN A 29 5.98 -3.56 0.01
C ASN A 29 6.47 -3.81 -1.41
N LEU A 30 5.98 -2.98 -2.35
CA LEU A 30 6.55 -2.91 -3.68
C LEU A 30 7.84 -2.08 -3.68
N PRO A 31 8.97 -2.62 -4.18
CA PRO A 31 10.20 -1.85 -4.32
C PRO A 31 10.04 -0.58 -5.19
N LYS A 32 9.12 -0.62 -6.17
CA LYS A 32 8.83 0.46 -7.12
C LYS A 32 7.85 1.50 -6.59
N ILE A 33 7.05 1.14 -5.59
CA ILE A 33 6.01 2.01 -5.03
C ILE A 33 6.24 2.03 -3.52
N PRO A 34 7.12 2.91 -3.01
CA PRO A 34 7.53 2.94 -1.61
C PRO A 34 6.42 3.43 -0.65
N LEU A 35 5.14 3.18 -0.96
CA LEU A 35 4.00 3.53 -0.15
C LEU A 35 3.65 2.41 0.82
N SER A 36 2.92 2.76 1.89
CA SER A 36 2.35 1.77 2.81
C SER A 36 1.54 0.73 2.05
N THR A 37 1.80 -0.55 2.33
CA THR A 37 1.03 -1.67 1.79
C THR A 37 0.17 -2.29 2.90
N GLY A 38 -1.15 -2.21 2.75
CA GLY A 38 -2.14 -2.86 3.61
C GLY A 38 -2.35 -4.32 3.23
N GLN A 39 -3.02 -5.09 4.08
CA GLN A 39 -3.26 -6.51 3.83
C GLN A 39 -4.56 -6.98 4.50
N ASN A 40 -5.38 -7.71 3.75
CA ASN A 40 -6.50 -8.47 4.28
C ASN A 40 -6.25 -9.97 4.10
N LEU A 41 -6.59 -10.76 5.12
CA LEU A 41 -6.46 -12.20 5.14
C LEU A 41 -7.82 -12.85 5.36
N ALA A 42 -8.07 -13.99 4.73
CA ALA A 42 -9.25 -14.81 5.00
C ALA A 42 -8.89 -16.28 4.83
N MET A 43 -9.53 -17.16 5.60
CA MET A 43 -9.29 -18.60 5.49
C MET A 43 -10.59 -19.40 5.66
N GLY A 44 -10.63 -20.59 5.07
CA GLY A 44 -11.75 -21.52 5.24
C GLY A 44 -12.99 -21.23 4.38
N TYR A 45 -13.02 -20.13 3.63
CA TYR A 45 -14.10 -19.81 2.69
C TYR A 45 -14.02 -20.63 1.40
N GLU A 46 -15.16 -20.99 0.83
CA GLU A 46 -15.21 -21.85 -0.36
C GLU A 46 -14.65 -21.17 -1.62
N ASN A 47 -14.79 -19.85 -1.70
CA ASN A 47 -14.35 -19.05 -2.83
C ASN A 47 -14.10 -17.58 -2.43
N TRP A 48 -13.53 -16.81 -3.37
CA TRP A 48 -13.25 -15.38 -3.21
C TRP A 48 -14.48 -14.55 -2.85
N THR A 49 -15.66 -14.84 -3.41
CA THR A 49 -16.88 -14.08 -3.11
C THR A 49 -17.22 -14.18 -1.64
N GLN A 50 -17.16 -15.38 -1.05
CA GLN A 50 -17.41 -15.57 0.38
C GLN A 50 -16.31 -14.95 1.25
N ALA A 51 -15.04 -15.07 0.85
CA ALA A 51 -13.92 -14.46 1.58
C ALA A 51 -14.04 -12.92 1.65
N ILE A 52 -14.34 -12.29 0.50
CA ILE A 52 -14.57 -10.84 0.42
C ILE A 52 -15.83 -10.44 1.18
N GLN A 53 -16.89 -11.25 1.09
CA GLN A 53 -18.12 -11.01 1.85
C GLN A 53 -17.86 -11.04 3.36
N GLY A 54 -17.02 -11.96 3.85
CA GLY A 54 -16.60 -11.99 5.25
C GLY A 54 -15.88 -10.71 5.69
N TRP A 55 -15.03 -10.13 4.83
CA TRP A 55 -14.44 -8.80 5.10
C TRP A 55 -15.50 -7.68 5.11
N ILE A 56 -16.50 -7.75 4.22
CA ILE A 56 -17.59 -6.75 4.13
C ILE A 56 -18.50 -6.79 5.36
N GLU A 57 -18.74 -7.96 5.93
CA GLU A 57 -19.65 -8.15 7.07
C GLU A 57 -19.21 -7.39 8.33
N GLU A 58 -17.92 -7.07 8.47
CA GLU A 58 -17.44 -6.22 9.56
C GLU A 58 -18.09 -4.82 9.58
N LYS A 59 -18.70 -4.38 8.46
CA LYS A 59 -19.50 -3.16 8.40
C LYS A 59 -20.60 -3.08 9.47
N GLU A 60 -21.09 -4.24 9.95
CA GLU A 60 -22.13 -4.31 10.98
C GLU A 60 -21.65 -3.79 12.34
N HIS A 61 -20.33 -3.77 12.57
CA HIS A 61 -19.69 -3.27 13.78
C HIS A 61 -19.01 -1.91 13.59
N TYR A 62 -19.07 -1.36 12.37
CA TYR A 62 -18.40 -0.12 11.99
C TYR A 62 -19.33 1.09 12.08
N PHE A 63 -18.87 2.12 12.79
CA PHE A 63 -19.55 3.41 12.88
C PHE A 63 -18.56 4.52 12.54
N TYR A 64 -18.86 5.29 11.49
CA TYR A 64 -17.96 6.33 11.01
C TYR A 64 -17.62 7.34 12.12
N GLY A 65 -16.33 7.50 12.41
CA GLY A 65 -15.80 8.42 13.41
C GLY A 65 -15.96 7.99 14.87
N TYR A 66 -16.46 6.78 15.15
CA TYR A 66 -16.67 6.25 16.49
C TYR A 66 -15.88 4.95 16.72
N PRO A 67 -15.51 4.63 17.97
CA PRO A 67 -14.93 3.34 18.31
C PRO A 67 -15.82 2.18 17.86
N SER A 68 -15.20 1.14 17.30
CA SER A 68 -15.90 -0.05 16.81
C SER A 68 -16.03 -1.12 17.89
N ALA A 69 -17.11 -1.90 17.84
CA ALA A 69 -17.34 -3.03 18.75
C ALA A 69 -16.88 -4.36 18.11
N GLY A 70 -15.62 -4.43 17.68
CA GLY A 70 -15.07 -5.61 17.01
C GLY A 70 -13.95 -5.28 16.02
N ILE A 71 -13.56 -6.28 15.24
CA ILE A 71 -12.65 -6.12 14.11
C ILE A 71 -13.43 -5.48 12.97
N VAL A 72 -12.95 -4.34 12.50
CA VAL A 72 -13.51 -3.61 11.33
C VAL A 72 -12.46 -3.32 10.28
N THR A 73 -11.23 -3.77 10.52
CA THR A 73 -10.04 -3.37 9.79
C THR A 73 -9.97 -3.94 8.39
N HIS A 74 -10.65 -5.06 8.12
CA HIS A 74 -10.74 -5.59 6.77
C HIS A 74 -11.71 -4.76 5.93
N TYR A 75 -12.88 -4.45 6.50
CA TYR A 75 -13.86 -3.58 5.86
C TYR A 75 -13.29 -2.19 5.59
N THR A 76 -12.69 -1.54 6.60
CA THR A 76 -12.15 -0.18 6.46
C THR A 76 -11.00 -0.10 5.43
N GLN A 77 -10.19 -1.16 5.28
CA GLN A 77 -9.18 -1.23 4.21
C GLN A 77 -9.84 -1.26 2.82
N MET A 78 -10.96 -1.97 2.65
CA MET A 78 -11.66 -2.05 1.37
C MET A 78 -12.26 -0.70 0.94
N ILE A 79 -12.70 0.11 1.90
CA ILE A 79 -13.28 1.44 1.67
C ILE A 79 -12.29 2.58 1.94
N TRP A 80 -11.00 2.27 2.10
CA TRP A 80 -9.96 3.25 2.39
C TRP A 80 -9.73 4.16 1.18
N HIS A 81 -9.99 5.46 1.33
CA HIS A 81 -10.09 6.43 0.22
C HIS A 81 -8.81 6.56 -0.61
N SER A 82 -7.66 6.33 0.02
CA SER A 82 -6.36 6.43 -0.64
C SER A 82 -5.92 5.11 -1.31
N THR A 83 -6.73 4.05 -1.24
CA THR A 83 -6.41 2.76 -1.89
C THR A 83 -6.59 2.88 -3.41
N ALA A 84 -5.47 2.95 -4.11
CA ALA A 84 -5.40 3.01 -5.56
C ALA A 84 -5.22 1.64 -6.21
N LEU A 85 -4.42 0.75 -5.63
CA LEU A 85 -4.01 -0.53 -6.20
C LEU A 85 -4.31 -1.71 -5.27
N VAL A 86 -4.60 -2.86 -5.86
CA VAL A 86 -4.80 -4.13 -5.16
C VAL A 86 -4.18 -5.29 -5.92
N GLY A 87 -3.60 -6.25 -5.20
CA GLY A 87 -3.19 -7.53 -5.76
C GLY A 87 -3.48 -8.64 -4.77
N CYS A 88 -4.13 -9.70 -5.25
CA CYS A 88 -4.62 -10.78 -4.40
C CYS A 88 -4.09 -12.14 -4.85
N ALA A 89 -4.05 -13.09 -3.92
CA ALA A 89 -3.70 -14.47 -4.20
C ALA A 89 -4.43 -15.43 -3.26
N ALA A 90 -4.59 -16.66 -3.71
CA ALA A 90 -5.12 -17.73 -2.89
C ALA A 90 -4.26 -18.99 -3.03
N THR A 91 -4.22 -19.78 -1.97
CA THR A 91 -3.62 -21.11 -2.00
C THR A 91 -4.45 -22.08 -1.16
N ILE A 92 -4.30 -23.38 -1.43
CA ILE A 92 -4.87 -24.42 -0.56
C ILE A 92 -3.75 -24.90 0.36
N CYS A 93 -3.92 -24.64 1.64
CA CYS A 93 -2.94 -24.99 2.65
C CYS A 93 -3.16 -26.41 3.18
N PRO A 94 -2.08 -27.15 3.48
CA PRO A 94 -2.19 -28.46 4.09
C PRO A 94 -2.78 -28.36 5.50
N PRO A 95 -3.32 -29.46 6.05
CA PRO A 95 -3.72 -29.52 7.44
C PRO A 95 -2.60 -29.05 8.38
N TYR A 96 -2.93 -28.19 9.34
CA TYR A 96 -1.98 -27.65 10.31
C TYR A 96 -2.67 -27.31 11.63
N GLY A 97 -2.08 -27.73 12.76
CA GLY A 97 -2.62 -27.46 14.09
C GLY A 97 -4.08 -27.92 14.23
N PRO A 98 -5.03 -27.03 14.60
CA PRO A 98 -6.45 -27.37 14.75
C PRO A 98 -7.18 -27.60 13.41
N TYR A 99 -6.58 -27.24 12.27
CA TYR A 99 -7.17 -27.41 10.94
C TYR A 99 -6.82 -28.80 10.41
N THR A 100 -7.72 -29.76 10.59
CA THR A 100 -7.51 -31.18 10.26
C THR A 100 -7.73 -31.55 8.80
N ILE A 101 -8.22 -30.61 7.98
CA ILE A 101 -8.43 -30.75 6.54
C ILE A 101 -7.70 -29.63 5.79
N PRO A 102 -7.39 -29.80 4.48
CA PRO A 102 -6.87 -28.71 3.68
C PRO A 102 -7.82 -27.51 3.70
N TRP A 103 -7.26 -26.31 3.81
CA TRP A 103 -8.03 -25.09 3.99
C TRP A 103 -7.62 -24.03 2.97
N PRO A 104 -8.57 -23.37 2.30
CA PRO A 104 -8.26 -22.24 1.43
C PRO A 104 -7.74 -21.06 2.25
N PHE A 105 -6.65 -20.44 1.80
CA PHE A 105 -6.08 -19.22 2.35
C PHE A 105 -6.10 -18.13 1.28
N TYR A 106 -6.70 -17.00 1.60
CA TYR A 106 -6.87 -15.83 0.73
C TYR A 106 -6.15 -14.63 1.32
N ILE A 107 -5.45 -13.89 0.46
CA ILE A 107 -4.72 -12.69 0.82
C ILE A 107 -4.92 -11.62 -0.26
N CYS A 108 -5.18 -10.38 0.15
CA CYS A 108 -5.12 -9.21 -0.71
C CYS A 108 -4.17 -8.18 -0.10
N ASN A 109 -3.26 -7.65 -0.91
CA ASN A 109 -2.40 -6.51 -0.56
C ASN A 109 -2.92 -5.24 -1.24
N TYR A 110 -2.85 -4.10 -0.55
CA TYR A 110 -3.45 -2.83 -0.98
C TYR A 110 -2.43 -1.69 -0.93
N ILE A 111 -2.38 -0.85 -1.97
CA ILE A 111 -1.65 0.42 -1.94
C ILE A 111 -2.62 1.58 -2.19
N THR A 112 -2.74 2.58 -1.31
CA THR A 112 -2.09 2.66 0.01
C THR A 112 -2.82 1.81 1.05
N GLY A 113 -2.06 1.26 1.99
CA GLY A 113 -2.62 0.59 3.17
C GLY A 113 -3.21 1.59 4.15
N GLN A 114 -4.23 1.16 4.90
CA GLN A 114 -4.79 1.95 5.99
C GLN A 114 -3.75 2.23 7.08
N LEU A 115 -3.88 3.39 7.74
CA LEU A 115 -3.04 3.76 8.87
C LEU A 115 -3.78 3.48 10.18
N ASN A 116 -3.09 2.91 11.17
CA ASN A 116 -3.69 2.45 12.44
C ASN A 116 -4.41 3.56 13.22
N SER A 117 -4.11 4.83 13.00
CA SER A 117 -4.72 5.94 13.74
C SER A 117 -6.06 6.42 13.14
N ASP A 118 -6.38 6.07 11.89
CA ASP A 118 -7.43 6.76 11.13
C ASP A 118 -8.43 5.80 10.46
N PHE A 119 -8.39 4.50 10.79
CA PHE A 119 -9.34 3.52 10.25
C PHE A 119 -10.81 3.78 10.63
N HIS A 120 -11.08 4.61 11.65
CA HIS A 120 -12.44 5.06 11.98
C HIS A 120 -12.99 6.11 11.00
N ARG A 121 -12.14 6.75 10.19
CA ARG A 121 -12.51 7.74 9.17
C ARG A 121 -11.80 7.40 7.85
N PRO A 122 -12.14 6.26 7.23
CA PRO A 122 -11.44 5.74 6.06
C PRO A 122 -11.68 6.55 4.78
N TYR A 123 -12.59 7.52 4.80
CA TYR A 123 -12.90 8.41 3.68
C TYR A 123 -13.48 9.74 4.19
N ASP A 124 -13.41 10.80 3.38
CA ASP A 124 -14.11 12.05 3.67
C ASP A 124 -15.61 11.92 3.42
N GLN A 125 -16.44 12.35 4.36
CA GLN A 125 -17.90 12.39 4.19
C GLN A 125 -18.28 13.49 3.20
N GLY A 126 -18.78 13.11 2.03
CA GLY A 126 -19.32 14.01 1.00
C GLY A 126 -20.84 13.95 0.89
N SER A 127 -21.42 14.83 0.06
CA SER A 127 -22.84 14.76 -0.30
C SER A 127 -23.09 13.57 -1.24
N HIS A 128 -24.17 12.82 -1.00
CA HIS A 128 -24.61 11.76 -1.91
C HIS A 128 -24.75 12.28 -3.35
N GLY A 129 -24.17 11.59 -4.33
CA GLY A 129 -24.31 11.90 -5.76
C GLY A 129 -23.14 12.65 -6.39
N GLN A 130 -22.04 12.92 -5.67
CA GLN A 130 -20.81 13.35 -6.32
C GLN A 130 -20.20 12.16 -7.08
N SER A 131 -19.89 12.36 -8.37
CA SER A 131 -19.16 11.37 -9.16
C SER A 131 -17.75 11.27 -8.61
N LEU A 132 -17.35 10.07 -8.19
CA LEU A 132 -15.95 9.80 -7.88
C LEU A 132 -15.16 9.83 -9.19
N HIS A 133 -14.19 10.73 -9.27
CA HIS A 133 -13.28 10.80 -10.40
C HIS A 133 -12.33 9.61 -10.36
N ASP A 134 -12.29 8.85 -11.46
CA ASP A 134 -11.43 7.69 -11.57
C ASP A 134 -10.03 8.09 -12.05
N CYS A 135 -9.07 8.08 -11.14
CA CYS A 135 -7.67 8.39 -11.41
C CYS A 135 -6.84 7.20 -11.91
N GLN A 136 -7.46 6.12 -12.38
CA GLN A 136 -6.79 5.02 -13.07
C GLN A 136 -5.68 4.34 -12.25
N GLY A 137 -5.85 4.28 -10.93
CA GLY A 137 -4.87 3.67 -10.02
C GLY A 137 -3.60 4.50 -9.84
N LYS A 138 -3.60 5.77 -10.24
CA LYS A 138 -2.47 6.68 -10.07
C LYS A 138 -2.12 6.83 -8.58
N VAL A 139 -0.83 6.80 -8.29
CA VAL A 139 -0.27 7.01 -6.95
C VAL A 139 0.72 8.16 -6.98
N CYS A 140 0.80 8.91 -5.89
CA CYS A 140 1.79 9.98 -5.73
C CYS A 140 2.89 9.53 -4.78
N LEU A 141 4.14 9.64 -5.23
CA LEU A 141 5.33 9.20 -4.51
C LEU A 141 5.89 10.31 -3.61
N TYR A 142 6.81 9.95 -2.72
CA TYR A 142 7.58 10.88 -1.87
C TYR A 142 6.74 11.97 -1.19
N ASN A 143 5.71 11.53 -0.46
CA ASN A 143 4.74 12.38 0.25
C ASN A 143 3.95 13.34 -0.65
N GLY A 144 3.83 13.04 -1.95
CA GLY A 144 2.87 13.69 -2.82
C GLY A 144 1.44 13.33 -2.44
N THR A 145 0.51 14.28 -2.62
CA THR A 145 -0.92 14.07 -2.40
C THR A 145 -1.64 14.03 -3.74
N LEU A 146 -2.52 13.03 -3.94
CA LEU A 146 -3.37 12.97 -5.12
C LEU A 146 -4.59 13.87 -4.92
N ASP A 147 -4.79 14.83 -5.80
CA ASP A 147 -6.07 15.53 -5.92
C ASP A 147 -7.04 14.61 -6.68
N LEU A 148 -8.06 14.12 -5.98
CA LEU A 148 -9.04 13.22 -6.58
C LEU A 148 -9.91 13.89 -7.64
N ASN A 149 -10.06 15.22 -7.65
CA ASN A 149 -10.88 15.92 -8.65
C ASN A 149 -10.16 16.09 -9.99
N THR A 150 -8.85 16.32 -9.95
CA THR A 150 -8.03 16.56 -11.16
C THR A 150 -7.17 15.36 -11.55
N CYS A 151 -7.02 14.38 -10.64
CA CYS A 151 -6.07 13.29 -10.75
C CYS A 151 -4.61 13.75 -10.90
N GLU A 152 -4.30 14.94 -10.39
CA GLU A 152 -2.93 15.48 -10.37
C GLU A 152 -2.26 15.22 -9.03
N CYS A 153 -0.97 14.92 -9.07
CA CYS A 153 -0.17 14.80 -7.86
C CYS A 153 0.37 16.16 -7.45
N LYS A 154 0.01 16.61 -6.27
CA LYS A 154 0.66 17.74 -5.60
C LYS A 154 1.90 17.24 -4.87
N CYS A 155 3.06 17.52 -5.43
CA CYS A 155 4.32 17.05 -4.89
C CYS A 155 4.80 17.85 -3.67
N SER A 156 5.57 17.18 -2.83
CA SER A 156 6.37 17.84 -1.79
C SER A 156 7.44 18.74 -2.45
N ILE A 157 8.00 19.69 -1.70
CA ILE A 157 8.96 20.68 -2.23
C ILE A 157 10.23 20.06 -2.84
N TYR A 158 10.54 18.81 -2.48
CA TYR A 158 11.71 18.07 -2.92
C TYR A 158 11.37 16.99 -3.95
N ALA A 159 10.14 16.94 -4.46
CA ALA A 159 9.71 15.98 -5.46
C ALA A 159 9.04 16.67 -6.65
N SER A 160 9.11 16.06 -7.82
CA SER A 160 8.54 16.58 -9.07
C SER A 160 8.19 15.43 -10.02
N GLY A 161 7.49 15.75 -11.12
CA GLY A 161 6.94 14.74 -12.03
C GLY A 161 5.44 14.56 -11.82
N SER A 162 4.80 13.82 -12.73
CA SER A 162 3.34 13.67 -12.73
C SER A 162 2.83 12.77 -11.60
N GLN A 163 3.71 11.94 -11.03
CA GLN A 163 3.51 11.08 -9.87
C GLN A 163 4.49 11.42 -8.73
N CYS A 164 5.14 12.59 -8.79
CA CYS A 164 6.18 12.99 -7.84
C CYS A 164 7.38 12.04 -7.81
N GLU A 165 7.66 11.33 -8.89
CA GLU A 165 8.67 10.27 -8.98
C GLU A 165 10.12 10.77 -9.04
N ARG A 166 10.35 12.08 -9.22
CA ARG A 166 11.69 12.67 -9.34
C ARG A 166 12.05 13.47 -8.10
N LEU A 167 13.04 13.00 -7.35
CA LEU A 167 13.55 13.67 -6.15
C LEU A 167 14.58 14.75 -6.49
N ASN A 168 14.49 15.89 -5.83
CA ASN A 168 15.55 16.89 -5.74
C ASN A 168 16.33 16.66 -4.44
N CYS A 169 17.37 15.84 -4.54
CA CYS A 169 18.19 15.45 -3.40
C CYS A 169 18.96 16.60 -2.76
N SER A 170 19.18 17.71 -3.47
CA SER A 170 19.93 18.87 -2.98
C SER A 170 19.21 19.66 -1.90
N ILE A 171 17.89 19.50 -1.77
CA ILE A 171 17.04 20.26 -0.84
C ILE A 171 16.28 19.37 0.14
N LEU A 172 16.67 18.09 0.28
CA LEU A 172 16.04 17.19 1.24
C LEU A 172 16.30 17.66 2.68
N PRO A 173 15.28 17.61 3.55
CA PRO A 173 15.46 17.98 4.95
C PRO A 173 16.38 16.98 5.67
N PRO A 174 17.06 17.40 6.76
CA PRO A 174 17.79 16.49 7.62
C PRO A 174 16.81 15.53 8.32
N CYS A 175 17.30 14.34 8.65
CA CYS A 175 16.52 13.27 9.28
C CYS A 175 17.01 12.96 10.70
N PRO A 176 16.91 13.90 11.65
CA PRO A 176 17.53 13.78 12.97
C PRO A 176 16.88 12.69 13.85
N TYR A 177 15.64 12.29 13.54
CA TYR A 177 14.88 11.31 14.31
C TYR A 177 15.08 9.86 13.83
N TYR A 178 15.84 9.66 12.74
CA TYR A 178 16.01 8.37 12.10
C TYR A 178 17.49 7.99 11.98
N SER A 179 17.73 6.68 11.96
CA SER A 179 19.05 6.09 11.69
C SER A 179 18.99 5.21 10.44
N SER A 180 20.12 4.76 9.91
CA SER A 180 20.12 3.86 8.76
C SER A 180 19.32 2.57 9.00
N SER A 181 19.27 2.08 10.25
CA SER A 181 18.41 0.93 10.60
C SER A 181 16.92 1.25 10.53
N SER A 182 16.51 2.51 10.63
CA SER A 182 15.10 2.93 10.49
C SER A 182 14.59 2.78 9.06
N CYS A 183 15.47 2.68 8.05
CA CYS A 183 15.10 2.51 6.65
C CYS A 183 14.38 1.19 6.33
N ILE A 184 14.29 0.27 7.31
CA ILE A 184 13.45 -0.92 7.22
C ILE A 184 11.95 -0.61 7.38
N ALA A 185 11.60 0.54 7.96
CA ALA A 185 10.22 0.97 8.12
C ALA A 185 9.75 1.65 6.83
N VAL A 186 8.53 1.36 6.38
CA VAL A 186 8.04 1.74 5.04
C VAL A 186 8.01 3.24 4.80
N ASN A 187 7.64 4.00 5.82
CA ASN A 187 7.53 5.45 5.74
C ASN A 187 8.90 6.14 5.75
N VAL A 188 9.94 5.51 6.31
CA VAL A 188 11.23 6.18 6.50
C VAL A 188 11.96 6.45 5.19
N PRO A 189 12.00 5.54 4.19
CA PRO A 189 12.53 5.88 2.86
C PRO A 189 11.76 7.00 2.14
N LEU A 190 10.46 7.17 2.41
CA LEU A 190 9.67 8.28 1.86
C LEU A 190 9.99 9.62 2.53
N GLU A 191 10.08 9.62 3.86
CA GLU A 191 10.36 10.81 4.66
C GLU A 191 11.84 11.20 4.61
N CYS A 192 12.72 10.21 4.47
CA CYS A 192 14.18 10.32 4.54
C CYS A 192 14.90 9.62 3.38
N PRO A 193 14.67 10.02 2.12
CA PRO A 193 15.21 9.33 0.94
C PRO A 193 16.73 9.28 0.91
N ARG A 194 17.41 10.36 1.34
CA ARG A 194 18.87 10.44 1.37
C ARG A 194 19.48 9.47 2.39
N LEU A 195 18.93 9.43 3.60
CA LEU A 195 19.38 8.51 4.66
C LEU A 195 19.26 7.04 4.22
N CYS A 196 18.22 6.73 3.44
CA CYS A 196 17.95 5.39 2.93
C CYS A 196 18.54 5.10 1.54
N GLY A 197 19.48 5.94 1.07
CA GLY A 197 20.26 5.69 -0.15
C GLY A 197 19.45 5.76 -1.46
N LEU A 198 18.31 6.46 -1.47
CA LEU A 198 17.54 6.69 -2.70
C LEU A 198 18.17 7.78 -3.58
N CYS A 199 18.87 8.73 -2.97
CA CYS A 199 19.52 9.83 -3.69
C CYS A 199 20.76 9.43 -4.48
N ASP A 200 21.59 8.54 -3.93
CA ASP A 200 22.82 8.11 -4.62
C ASP A 200 22.48 7.34 -5.90
N ARG A 201 21.39 6.55 -5.86
CA ARG A 201 20.83 5.89 -7.05
C ARG A 201 20.25 6.88 -8.06
N TYR A 202 19.51 7.89 -7.60
CA TYR A 202 18.96 8.91 -8.47
C TYR A 202 20.05 9.61 -9.29
N GLU A 203 21.14 10.04 -8.63
CA GLU A 203 22.25 10.70 -9.32
C GLU A 203 22.96 9.77 -10.31
N VAL A 204 23.17 8.49 -9.95
CA VAL A 204 23.74 7.50 -10.88
C VAL A 204 22.86 7.33 -12.12
N LEU A 205 21.56 7.14 -11.95
CA LEU A 205 20.63 6.91 -13.06
C LEU A 205 20.45 8.18 -13.91
N LYS A 206 20.40 9.34 -13.26
CA LYS A 206 20.35 10.65 -13.92
C LYS A 206 21.55 10.82 -14.85
N ASN A 207 22.75 10.47 -14.39
CA ASN A 207 23.96 10.55 -15.19
C ASN A 207 23.97 9.56 -16.38
N VAL A 208 23.28 8.42 -16.26
CA VAL A 208 23.22 7.40 -17.32
C VAL A 208 22.13 7.69 -18.36
N TYR A 209 20.94 8.12 -17.92
CA TYR A 209 19.75 8.20 -18.78
C TYR A 209 19.28 9.64 -19.07
N GLY A 210 19.76 10.63 -18.31
CA GLY A 210 19.27 12.01 -18.34
C GLY A 210 17.97 12.20 -17.55
N GLU A 211 17.76 13.39 -16.96
CA GLU A 211 16.65 13.69 -16.03
C GLU A 211 15.24 13.43 -16.60
N ASN A 212 15.06 13.56 -17.92
CA ASN A 212 13.77 13.41 -18.58
C ASN A 212 13.44 11.96 -18.97
N ASN A 213 14.38 11.02 -18.83
CA ASN A 213 14.20 9.61 -19.20
C ASN A 213 14.23 8.67 -17.98
N LEU A 214 14.29 9.22 -16.77
CA LEU A 214 14.16 8.46 -15.54
C LEU A 214 12.72 7.97 -15.39
N ALA A 215 12.46 6.74 -15.83
CA ALA A 215 11.20 6.08 -15.55
C ALA A 215 11.05 5.85 -14.04
N PRO A 216 9.82 5.85 -13.48
CA PRO A 216 9.56 5.52 -12.08
C PRO A 216 10.24 4.22 -11.61
N ASN A 217 10.44 3.30 -12.55
CA ASN A 217 10.98 1.95 -12.34
C ASN A 217 12.50 1.91 -12.13
N MET A 218 13.23 2.98 -12.49
CA MET A 218 14.69 2.97 -12.48
C MET A 218 15.28 3.20 -11.08
N LEU A 219 14.57 3.91 -10.18
CA LEU A 219 15.08 4.31 -8.86
C LEU A 219 15.03 3.20 -7.79
N THR A 220 14.85 1.95 -8.20
CA THR A 220 14.55 0.84 -7.31
C THR A 220 15.73 0.32 -6.51
N VAL A 221 15.39 -0.16 -5.31
CA VAL A 221 16.29 -0.86 -4.38
C VAL A 221 16.39 -2.32 -4.75
N LYS A 222 17.62 -2.82 -5.03
CA LYS A 222 17.96 -4.24 -4.83
C LYS A 222 18.27 -4.47 -3.36
#